data_AF-A0A645HKU6-F1
#
_entry.id   AF-A0A645HKU6-F1
#
_cell.length_a   1.000
_cell.length_b   1.000
_cell.length_c   1.000
_cell.angle_alpha   90.00
_cell.angle_beta   90.00
_cell.angle_gamma   90.00
#
_symmetry.space_group_name_H-M   'P 1'
#
loop_
_entity.id
_entity.type
_entity.pdbx_description
1 polymer ?
#
loop_
_entity_poly.entity_id
_entity_poly.type
_entity_poly.pdbx_seq_one_letter_code
_entity_poly.pdbx_strand_id
1 'polypeptide(L)'
;MPIKEVVKVVDDFMDNSKFSEINVYKNWCGHSIGVGVHEFPMLDSKTDTILQPGMTFAIEPYIYEYGVGSLGIEENILVTETGCEILTPSNSELMIL
;
A
#
# COMPACT_ATOMS: atom_id res chain seq x y z
N MET A 1 4.22 12.35 -9.33
CA MET A 1 4.03 12.60 -7.88
C MET A 1 5.11 11.84 -7.11
N PRO A 2 5.69 12.37 -6.02
CA PRO A 2 6.62 11.61 -5.17
C PRO A 2 5.94 10.40 -4.52
N ILE A 3 6.64 9.27 -4.42
CA ILE A 3 6.11 8.05 -3.77
C ILE A 3 5.69 8.31 -2.32
N LYS A 4 6.46 9.09 -1.57
CA LYS A 4 6.14 9.45 -0.18
C LYS A 4 4.76 10.13 -0.01
N GLU A 5 4.21 10.75 -1.05
CA GLU A 5 2.84 11.30 -1.01
C GLU A 5 1.78 10.19 -0.97
N VAL A 6 2.01 9.06 -1.66
CA VAL A 6 1.11 7.89 -1.59
C VAL A 6 1.12 7.32 -0.18
N VAL A 7 2.31 7.14 0.40
CA VAL A 7 2.48 6.67 1.78
C VAL A 7 1.79 7.60 2.76
N LYS A 8 1.94 8.92 2.57
CA LYS A 8 1.27 9.93 3.39
C LYS A 8 -0.25 9.79 3.35
N VAL A 9 -0.85 9.56 2.17
CA VAL A 9 -2.31 9.37 2.06
C VAL A 9 -2.78 8.16 2.85
N VAL A 10 -2.04 7.05 2.79
CA VAL A 10 -2.34 5.83 3.56
C VAL A 10 -2.20 6.09 5.06
N ASP A 11 -1.07 6.68 5.48
CA ASP A 11 -0.82 6.99 6.89
C ASP A 11 -1.86 7.98 7.44
N ASP A 12 -2.20 9.04 6.70
CA ASP A 12 -3.22 10.01 7.10
C ASP A 12 -4.58 9.33 7.27
N PHE A 13 -4.96 8.41 6.37
CA PHE A 13 -6.20 7.66 6.50
C PHE A 13 -6.19 6.79 7.77
N MET A 14 -5.09 6.06 8.03
CA MET A 14 -4.96 5.20 9.19
C MET A 14 -4.94 6.00 10.50
N ASP A 15 -4.22 7.11 10.55
CA ASP A 15 -4.11 8.01 11.70
C ASP A 15 -5.45 8.64 12.07
N ASN A 16 -6.31 8.92 11.09
CA ASN A 16 -7.67 9.44 11.31
C ASN A 16 -8.72 8.35 11.53
N SER A 17 -8.32 7.08 11.54
CA SER A 17 -9.21 5.95 11.79
C SER A 17 -9.20 5.53 13.27
N LYS A 18 -10.14 4.66 13.67
CA LYS A 18 -10.12 4.02 15.00
C LYS A 18 -8.99 2.99 15.19
N PHE A 19 -8.19 2.75 14.15
CA PHE A 19 -7.15 1.74 14.10
C PHE A 19 -5.73 2.32 14.17
N SER A 20 -5.58 3.62 14.45
CA SER A 20 -4.28 4.32 14.51
C SER A 20 -3.26 3.60 15.40
N GLU A 21 -3.69 3.15 16.59
CA GLU A 21 -2.83 2.51 17.59
C GLU A 21 -2.37 1.09 17.20
N ILE A 22 -3.04 0.48 16.22
CA ILE A 22 -2.75 -0.88 15.75
C ILE A 22 -2.20 -0.89 14.31
N ASN A 23 -1.85 0.28 13.77
CA ASN A 23 -1.09 0.41 12.53
C ASN A 23 0.39 0.12 12.78
N VAL A 24 0.82 -1.11 12.48
CA VAL A 24 2.20 -1.55 12.73
C VAL A 24 3.19 -1.18 11.61
N TYR A 25 2.70 -0.67 10.47
CA TYR A 25 3.52 -0.35 9.29
C TYR A 25 3.55 1.14 8.93
N LYS A 26 3.36 2.03 9.91
CA LYS A 26 3.43 3.49 9.68
C LYS A 26 4.71 3.89 8.94
N ASN A 27 4.59 4.80 7.96
CA ASN A 27 5.64 5.22 7.02
C ASN A 27 5.98 4.24 5.89
N TRP A 28 5.22 3.17 5.72
CA TRP A 28 5.39 2.20 4.65
C TRP A 28 4.02 1.64 4.22
N CYS A 29 3.81 1.43 2.93
CA CYS A 29 2.56 0.84 2.45
C CYS A 29 2.72 -0.16 1.31
N GLY A 30 3.93 -0.65 1.05
CA GLY A 30 4.19 -1.70 0.06
C GLY A 30 5.52 -1.54 -0.68
N HIS A 31 5.62 -2.16 -1.84
CA HIS A 31 6.87 -2.24 -2.61
C HIS A 31 6.63 -2.38 -4.11
N SER A 32 7.67 -2.14 -4.92
CA SER A 32 7.57 -2.48 -6.34
C SER A 32 7.56 -3.99 -6.53
N ILE A 33 6.85 -4.41 -7.57
CA ILE A 33 6.77 -5.81 -8.01
C ILE A 33 7.23 -5.89 -9.47
N GLY A 34 7.81 -7.02 -9.87
CA GLY A 34 8.30 -7.23 -11.23
C GLY A 34 8.67 -8.69 -11.48
N VAL A 35 9.92 -8.93 -11.87
CA VAL A 35 10.47 -10.31 -11.96
C VAL A 35 10.63 -10.90 -10.56
N GLY A 36 11.02 -10.06 -9.59
CA GLY A 36 11.03 -10.35 -8.18
C GLY A 36 9.73 -9.93 -7.50
N VAL A 37 9.44 -10.58 -6.37
CA VAL A 37 8.30 -10.21 -5.51
C VAL A 37 8.58 -8.86 -4.86
N HIS A 38 9.78 -8.63 -4.34
CA HIS A 38 10.16 -7.33 -3.75
C HIS A 38 11.25 -6.68 -4.59
N GLU A 39 10.92 -5.55 -5.22
CA GLU A 39 11.83 -4.74 -6.02
C GLU A 39 11.82 -3.28 -5.57
N PHE A 40 12.87 -2.53 -5.92
CA PHE A 40 12.88 -1.08 -5.70
C PHE A 40 12.15 -0.34 -6.84
N PRO A 41 11.55 0.83 -6.56
CA PRO A 41 11.49 1.50 -5.26
C PRO A 41 10.51 0.86 -4.26
N MET A 42 10.76 1.06 -2.95
CA MET A 42 9.79 0.79 -1.89
C MET A 42 8.77 1.92 -1.80
N LEU A 43 7.55 1.63 -1.35
CA LEU A 43 6.57 2.64 -0.95
C LEU A 43 6.81 3.01 0.52
N ASP A 44 7.83 3.83 0.77
CA ASP A 44 8.17 4.33 2.10
C ASP A 44 8.23 5.87 2.18
N SER A 45 8.14 6.45 3.37
CA SER A 45 8.14 7.91 3.56
C SER A 45 9.51 8.57 3.38
N LYS A 46 10.59 7.78 3.22
CA LYS A 46 11.98 8.25 3.10
C LYS A 46 12.44 8.34 1.65
N THR A 47 11.72 7.76 0.70
CA THR A 47 12.07 7.83 -0.72
C THR A 47 11.64 9.16 -1.36
N ASP A 48 12.54 9.74 -2.14
CA ASP A 48 12.26 10.90 -3.01
C ASP A 48 11.95 10.49 -4.46
N THR A 49 11.78 9.20 -4.72
CA THR A 49 11.48 8.69 -6.06
C THR A 49 10.14 9.21 -6.55
N ILE A 50 10.11 9.69 -7.80
CA ILE A 50 8.89 10.15 -8.46
C ILE A 50 8.25 8.99 -9.21
N LEU A 51 6.96 8.75 -8.98
CA LEU A 51 6.16 7.79 -9.75
C LEU A 51 6.28 8.08 -11.25
N GLN A 52 6.54 7.05 -12.03
CA GLN A 52 6.58 7.08 -13.50
C GLN A 52 5.59 6.06 -14.07
N PRO A 53 4.96 6.34 -15.22
CA PRO A 53 4.19 5.34 -15.95
C PRO A 53 5.03 4.08 -16.22
N GLY A 54 4.39 2.91 -16.11
CA GLY A 54 5.05 1.61 -16.26
C GLY A 54 5.60 1.02 -14.96
N MET A 55 5.67 1.78 -13.87
CA MET A 55 5.99 1.21 -12.55
C MET A 55 4.83 0.35 -12.03
N THR A 56 5.17 -0.75 -11.37
CA THR A 56 4.21 -1.67 -10.77
C THR A 56 4.48 -1.85 -9.29
N PHE A 57 3.43 -1.81 -8.48
CA PHE A 57 3.53 -1.88 -7.01
C PHE A 57 2.50 -2.82 -6.42
N ALA A 58 2.86 -3.48 -5.32
CA ALA A 58 1.92 -3.97 -4.33
C ALA A 58 1.66 -2.84 -3.33
N ILE A 59 0.38 -2.48 -3.11
CA ILE A 59 -0.05 -1.56 -2.06
C ILE A 59 -0.80 -2.37 -1.00
N GLU A 60 -0.23 -2.47 0.20
CA GLU A 60 -0.58 -3.48 1.20
C GLU A 60 -0.54 -2.95 2.65
N PRO A 61 -1.37 -1.95 3.01
CA PRO A 61 -1.50 -1.53 4.40
C PRO A 61 -2.02 -2.67 5.28
N TYR A 62 -1.52 -2.72 6.52
CA TYR A 62 -1.80 -3.82 7.44
C TYR A 62 -1.94 -3.32 8.88
N ILE A 63 -2.92 -3.90 9.60
CA ILE A 63 -3.14 -3.70 11.04
C ILE A 63 -2.99 -5.00 11.80
N TYR A 64 -2.54 -4.89 13.05
CA TYR A 64 -2.39 -6.02 13.95
C TYR A 64 -2.74 -5.68 15.39
N GLU A 65 -3.61 -6.49 15.97
CA GLU A 65 -4.01 -6.40 17.37
C GLU A 65 -3.68 -7.70 18.10
N TYR A 66 -2.85 -7.59 19.14
CA TYR A 66 -2.39 -8.73 19.91
C TYR A 66 -3.56 -9.46 20.58
N GLY A 67 -3.61 -10.78 20.38
CA GLY A 67 -4.68 -11.63 20.92
C GLY A 67 -6.00 -11.59 20.15
N VAL A 68 -6.12 -10.74 19.12
CA VAL A 68 -7.29 -10.68 18.22
C VAL A 68 -6.92 -11.22 16.83
N GLY A 69 -5.88 -10.67 16.21
CA GLY A 69 -5.43 -11.07 14.89
C GLY A 69 -4.96 -9.89 14.04
N SER A 70 -4.99 -10.08 12.72
CA SER A 70 -4.54 -9.09 11.74
C SER A 70 -5.42 -9.01 10.52
N LEU A 71 -5.37 -7.85 9.86
CA LEU A 71 -6.00 -7.63 8.57
C LEU A 71 -5.05 -6.82 7.69
N GLY A 72 -4.83 -7.32 6.48
CA GLY A 72 -4.20 -6.59 5.39
C GLY A 72 -5.02 -6.80 4.13
N ILE A 73 -5.08 -5.77 3.29
CA ILE A 73 -5.66 -5.85 1.95
C ILE A 73 -4.59 -5.35 1.00
N GLU A 74 -4.30 -6.15 -0.02
CA GLU A 74 -3.28 -5.86 -1.02
C GLU A 74 -3.93 -5.72 -2.39
N GLU A 75 -3.57 -4.65 -3.10
CA GLU A 75 -3.81 -4.53 -4.53
C GLU A 75 -2.50 -4.28 -5.26
N ASN A 76 -2.31 -5.04 -6.36
CA ASN A 76 -1.25 -4.77 -7.31
C ASN A 76 -1.73 -3.76 -8.33
N ILE A 77 -0.93 -2.73 -8.58
CA ILE A 77 -1.26 -1.63 -9.49
C ILE A 77 -0.17 -1.37 -10.51
N LEU A 78 -0.57 -0.92 -11.69
CA LEU A 78 0.28 -0.33 -12.72
C LEU A 78 0.08 1.18 -12.73
N VAL A 79 1.16 1.95 -12.61
CA VAL A 79 1.11 3.40 -12.81
C VAL A 79 0.97 3.70 -14.30
N THR A 80 0.02 4.55 -14.65
CA THR A 80 -0.23 5.00 -16.03
C THR A 80 0.10 6.49 -16.18
N GLU A 81 0.03 7.01 -17.40
CA GLU A 81 0.29 8.45 -17.66
C GLU A 81 -0.68 9.38 -16.91
N THR A 82 -1.89 8.91 -16.62
CA THR A 82 -2.97 9.73 -16.06
C THR A 82 -3.50 9.22 -14.71
N GLY A 83 -2.93 8.14 -14.17
CA GLY A 83 -3.38 7.54 -12.91
C GLY A 83 -2.75 6.17 -12.65
N CYS A 84 -3.58 5.20 -12.31
CA CYS A 84 -3.17 3.81 -12.15
C CYS A 84 -4.27 2.84 -12.62
N GLU A 85 -3.87 1.62 -12.93
CA GLU A 85 -4.73 0.48 -13.21
C GLU A 85 -4.54 -0.58 -12.11
N ILE A 86 -5.65 -1.13 -11.59
CA ILE A 86 -5.61 -2.24 -10.64
C ILE A 86 -5.46 -3.55 -11.41
N LEU A 87 -4.37 -4.27 -11.14
CA LEU A 87 -4.02 -5.55 -11.78
C LEU A 87 -4.64 -6.76 -11.08
N THR A 88 -5.01 -6.62 -9.80
CA THR A 88 -5.65 -7.67 -8.99
C THR A 88 -7.01 -7.21 -8.47
N PRO A 89 -8.00 -6.97 -9.37
CA PRO A 89 -9.32 -6.56 -8.93
C PRO A 89 -9.95 -7.69 -8.10
N SER A 90 -10.27 -7.40 -6.84
CA SER A 90 -10.90 -8.35 -5.93
C SER A 90 -12.07 -7.70 -5.20
N ASN A 91 -12.95 -8.53 -4.63
CA ASN A 91 -13.98 -8.02 -3.73
C ASN A 91 -13.32 -7.61 -2.40
N SER A 92 -13.33 -6.30 -2.11
CA SER A 92 -12.78 -5.75 -0.86
C SER A 92 -13.74 -5.88 0.34
N GLU A 93 -14.94 -6.43 0.13
CA GLU A 93 -15.85 -6.73 1.22
C GLU A 93 -15.41 -7.97 2.03
N LEU A 94 -15.67 -7.92 3.33
CA LEU A 94 -15.48 -9.06 4.20
C LEU A 94 -16.44 -10.20 3.82
N MET A 95 -15.89 -11.31 3.35
CA MET A 95 -16.65 -12.51 3.03
C MET A 95 -16.56 -13.54 4.18
N ILE A 96 -17.69 -14.15 4.52
CA ILE A 96 -17.77 -15.28 5.45
C ILE A 96 -18.03 -16.53 4.61
N LEU A 97 -17.11 -17.49 4.67
CA LEU A 97 -17.12 -18.72 3.87
C LEU A 97 -17.96 -19.84 4.49
#